data_AF-A0A0N0TDN9-F1
#
_entry.id   AF-A0A0N0TDN9-F1
#
_cell.length_a   1.000
_cell.length_b   1.000
_cell.length_c   1.000
_cell.angle_alpha   90.00
_cell.angle_beta   90.00
_cell.angle_gamma   90.00
#
_symmetry.space_group_name_H-M   'P 1'
#
loop_
_entity.id
_entity.type
_entity.pdbx_description
1 polymer ?
#
loop_
_entity_poly.entity_id
_entity_poly.type
_entity_poly.pdbx_seq_one_letter_code
_entity_poly.pdbx_strand_id
1 'polypeptide(L)'
;MERYGDHRIRRARRALLALTAAGGLLLTACSGGGAARTADGKARGGGPDAVREDAGGRLSTFALDVDTASYAYARRTLAEGRRPDPRTVRPEEFVNSFRQDYRRPDGNGFTVTVDGARTGEPDWSLVRVGLATRPAAPDAHRPPAALTFVIDISGSMGEPGRLDLAQHALTTLTDRLRDDDSVALVTFSEDAETVLPMTRLGGHRGTVRDAIDSLEAENSTNLGAGVEEGYATAVEGARKGATNRVVLVSDALANTGETSADAILRRIDDARREHGITLFGVGVGSTYGDSLMERLADRGDGHTVYVSDPGEADKVFAGQLPRNIELTARDAKAQVAFDPHTVTDFRLIGYDDRKVADEDFRDDRVDGGEVGPGHTVTALYAVHTRHGARGHLATATVRWLDPETRDPHEASGALETGALAGSVWRASPRFQVTAVAAYFADALRTGSSDRPALPGAPSLTGLARRAAGLAVTTEDTDVRGLADAIRQAGGTEPVE
;
A
#
# COMPACT_ATOMS: atom_id res chain seq x y z
N MET A 1 -53.66 -0.47 -42.31
CA MET A 1 -54.97 -1.15 -42.18
C MET A 1 -54.65 -2.57 -41.76
N GLU A 2 -55.01 -3.15 -40.62
CA GLU A 2 -55.93 -2.90 -39.50
C GLU A 2 -55.26 -3.57 -38.27
N ARG A 3 -55.18 -2.94 -37.08
CA ARG A 3 -56.10 -3.09 -35.93
C ARG A 3 -56.36 -4.57 -35.56
N TYR A 4 -56.43 -5.03 -34.31
CA TYR A 4 -56.33 -4.54 -32.92
C TYR A 4 -56.61 -5.80 -32.07
N GLY A 5 -56.13 -5.93 -30.83
CA GLY A 5 -56.50 -7.11 -30.03
C GLY A 5 -55.87 -7.24 -28.65
N ASP A 6 -55.94 -6.18 -27.86
CA ASP A 6 -55.67 -6.14 -26.42
C ASP A 6 -56.75 -6.93 -25.63
N HIS A 7 -56.38 -7.68 -24.56
CA HIS A 7 -56.95 -7.48 -23.20
C HIS A 7 -56.67 -8.57 -22.11
N ARG A 8 -56.27 -8.03 -20.94
CA ARG A 8 -56.75 -8.29 -19.55
C ARG A 8 -56.08 -9.33 -18.63
N ILE A 9 -55.22 -8.78 -17.76
CA ILE A 9 -55.35 -8.62 -16.29
C ILE A 9 -56.24 -9.62 -15.52
N ARG A 10 -55.66 -10.29 -14.49
CA ARG A 10 -56.29 -10.47 -13.16
C ARG A 10 -55.26 -10.45 -12.02
N ARG A 11 -55.50 -9.54 -11.06
CA ARG A 11 -54.94 -9.51 -9.69
C ARG A 11 -55.73 -10.46 -8.78
N ALA A 12 -55.08 -11.04 -7.77
CA ALA A 12 -55.73 -11.40 -6.50
C ALA A 12 -54.72 -11.33 -5.34
N ARG A 13 -55.08 -10.56 -4.30
CA ARG A 13 -54.43 -10.43 -2.98
C ARG A 13 -55.06 -11.43 -1.99
N ARG A 14 -54.32 -11.77 -0.92
CA ARG A 14 -54.72 -12.00 0.52
C ARG A 14 -53.74 -13.02 1.14
N ALA A 15 -53.33 -13.00 2.40
CA ALA A 15 -53.49 -12.10 3.55
C ALA A 15 -52.51 -12.55 4.66
N LEU A 16 -52.22 -11.63 5.59
CA LEU A 16 -51.50 -11.78 6.86
C LEU A 16 -52.08 -12.84 7.81
N LEU A 17 -51.22 -13.40 8.67
CA LEU A 17 -51.58 -13.73 10.07
C LEU A 17 -50.32 -13.77 10.96
N ALA A 18 -50.41 -13.09 12.10
CA ALA A 18 -49.44 -13.00 13.19
C ALA A 18 -50.12 -13.41 14.51
N LEU A 19 -49.41 -14.07 15.42
CA LEU A 19 -49.69 -14.28 16.87
C LEU A 19 -48.46 -15.05 17.44
N THR A 20 -47.52 -14.50 18.22
CA THR A 20 -47.46 -14.03 19.63
C THR A 20 -47.39 -15.08 20.74
N ALA A 21 -46.54 -14.75 21.74
CA ALA A 21 -46.38 -15.24 23.13
C ALA A 21 -45.51 -16.50 23.34
N ALA A 22 -44.73 -16.71 24.41
CA ALA A 22 -44.09 -15.94 25.50
C ALA A 22 -43.82 -16.96 26.63
N GLY A 23 -42.74 -16.78 27.41
CA GLY A 23 -42.44 -17.54 28.65
C GLY A 23 -41.00 -18.07 28.65
N GLY A 24 -40.11 -17.84 29.62
CA GLY A 24 -40.26 -17.38 31.00
C GLY A 24 -39.61 -18.39 31.95
N LEU A 25 -38.51 -17.96 32.60
CA LEU A 25 -37.85 -18.51 33.82
C LEU A 25 -37.09 -19.86 33.75
N LEU A 26 -35.81 -19.85 34.15
CA LEU A 26 -35.38 -20.24 35.52
C LEU A 26 -33.85 -20.02 35.75
N LEU A 27 -33.56 -19.37 36.87
CA LEU A 27 -32.27 -19.26 37.53
C LEU A 27 -31.91 -20.58 38.23
N THR A 28 -30.63 -20.97 38.20
CA THR A 28 -29.99 -21.67 39.32
C THR A 28 -28.54 -21.24 39.47
N ALA A 29 -28.30 -20.39 40.47
CA ALA A 29 -27.03 -20.23 41.13
C ALA A 29 -26.96 -21.23 42.29
N CYS A 30 -25.83 -21.91 42.45
CA CYS A 30 -25.47 -22.61 43.69
C CYS A 30 -23.97 -22.40 43.95
N SER A 31 -23.69 -21.70 45.04
CA SER A 31 -22.41 -21.58 45.72
C SER A 31 -22.12 -22.83 46.55
N GLY A 32 -20.85 -23.24 46.69
CA GLY A 32 -20.48 -24.20 47.73
C GLY A 32 -19.02 -24.66 47.73
N GLY A 33 -18.16 -23.94 48.46
CA GLY A 33 -17.21 -24.49 49.45
C GLY A 33 -16.08 -25.45 49.05
N GLY A 34 -14.86 -24.90 48.89
CA GLY A 34 -13.65 -25.23 49.66
C GLY A 34 -13.04 -26.65 49.66
N ALA A 35 -11.80 -26.77 49.18
CA ALA A 35 -10.66 -27.34 49.92
C ALA A 35 -9.35 -27.22 49.11
N ALA A 36 -8.27 -26.83 49.79
CA ALA A 36 -6.92 -26.70 49.25
C ALA A 36 -6.14 -28.03 49.28
N ARG A 37 -5.06 -28.06 48.47
CA ARG A 37 -3.93 -29.03 48.30
C ARG A 37 -3.93 -29.58 46.87
N THR A 38 -2.86 -29.58 46.08
CA THR A 38 -1.41 -29.42 46.30
C THR A 38 -0.78 -29.07 44.95
N ALA A 39 0.36 -28.38 44.98
CA ALA A 39 1.16 -28.05 43.82
C ALA A 39 1.62 -29.31 43.08
N ASP A 40 1.50 -29.31 41.75
CA ASP A 40 2.46 -29.98 40.88
C ASP A 40 2.49 -29.28 39.51
N GLY A 41 3.69 -28.91 39.09
CA GLY A 41 3.94 -28.06 37.93
C GLY A 41 3.74 -28.80 36.62
N LYS A 42 2.97 -28.18 35.72
CA LYS A 42 3.05 -28.37 34.27
C LYS A 42 2.54 -27.11 33.59
N ALA A 43 3.47 -26.31 33.08
CA ALA A 43 3.17 -25.21 32.17
C ALA A 43 2.48 -25.77 30.93
N ARG A 44 1.19 -25.48 30.77
CA ARG A 44 0.39 -25.72 29.57
C ARG A 44 0.01 -24.37 28.98
N GLY A 45 0.04 -24.33 27.65
CA GLY A 45 0.11 -23.13 26.81
C GLY A 45 -0.98 -22.11 27.06
N GLY A 46 -0.58 -20.84 26.97
CA GLY A 46 -1.49 -19.72 26.82
C GLY A 46 -2.17 -19.80 25.46
N GLY A 47 -3.51 -19.83 25.49
CA GLY A 47 -4.34 -19.59 24.32
C GLY A 47 -4.23 -18.15 23.81
N PRO A 48 -4.89 -17.82 22.70
CA PRO A 48 -4.72 -16.54 22.00
C PRO A 48 -5.08 -15.39 22.93
N ASP A 49 -4.20 -14.38 22.95
CA ASP A 49 -4.39 -13.13 23.68
C ASP A 49 -5.77 -12.55 23.37
N ALA A 50 -6.55 -12.33 24.43
CA ALA A 50 -7.82 -11.65 24.35
C ALA A 50 -7.59 -10.24 23.78
N VAL A 51 -8.06 -10.02 22.55
CA VAL A 51 -8.24 -8.69 21.97
C VAL A 51 -9.05 -7.89 22.97
N ARG A 52 -8.42 -6.91 23.64
CA ARG A 52 -9.13 -5.97 24.50
C ARG A 52 -10.13 -5.21 23.63
N GLU A 53 -11.42 -5.41 23.89
CA GLU A 53 -12.48 -4.56 23.35
C GLU A 53 -12.17 -3.10 23.68
N ASP A 54 -12.23 -2.26 22.66
CA ASP A 54 -11.84 -0.85 22.66
C ASP A 54 -12.78 -0.01 23.54
N ALA A 55 -12.29 0.39 24.70
CA ALA A 55 -13.03 1.14 25.71
C ALA A 55 -12.91 2.67 25.48
N GLY A 56 -13.20 3.14 24.27
CA GLY A 56 -13.34 4.58 23.97
C GLY A 56 -12.02 5.32 23.72
N GLY A 57 -11.03 4.66 23.09
CA GLY A 57 -9.79 5.28 22.64
C GLY A 57 -10.00 6.31 21.52
N ARG A 58 -8.99 7.15 21.28
CA ARG A 58 -8.97 7.93 20.04
C ARG A 58 -8.38 7.06 18.93
N LEU A 59 -9.14 6.86 17.85
CA LEU A 59 -8.82 5.90 16.80
C LEU A 59 -8.19 6.56 15.57
N SER A 60 -7.36 5.77 14.88
CA SER A 60 -6.75 6.13 13.60
C SER A 60 -6.68 4.87 12.73
N THR A 61 -7.48 4.83 11.66
CA THR A 61 -7.54 3.68 10.75
C THR A 61 -7.05 4.02 9.34
N PHE A 62 -6.25 3.14 8.76
CA PHE A 62 -5.65 3.32 7.43
C PHE A 62 -5.38 1.99 6.73
N ALA A 63 -5.38 2.01 5.40
CA ALA A 63 -4.98 0.91 4.53
C ALA A 63 -3.45 0.70 4.54
N LEU A 64 -3.00 -0.54 4.34
CA LEU A 64 -1.58 -0.91 4.42
C LEU A 64 -0.85 -0.96 3.09
N ASP A 65 -1.52 -0.63 2.00
CA ASP A 65 -0.86 -0.35 0.74
C ASP A 65 0.01 0.91 0.91
N VAL A 66 1.32 0.84 0.69
CA VAL A 66 2.21 2.02 0.76
C VAL A 66 3.24 2.00 -0.35
N ASP A 67 3.23 3.07 -1.15
CA ASP A 67 4.19 3.29 -2.22
C ASP A 67 5.50 3.94 -1.73
N THR A 68 6.48 4.08 -2.62
CA THR A 68 7.77 4.74 -2.34
C THR A 68 8.18 5.73 -3.44
N ALA A 69 7.28 6.02 -4.36
CA ALA A 69 7.57 6.74 -5.59
C ALA A 69 7.74 8.25 -5.36
N SER A 70 7.00 8.84 -4.42
CA SER A 70 7.11 10.23 -4.01
C SER A 70 8.52 10.62 -3.56
N TYR A 71 9.20 9.73 -2.81
CA TYR A 71 10.58 9.98 -2.38
C TYR A 71 11.57 9.92 -3.54
N ALA A 72 11.43 8.92 -4.42
CA ALA A 72 12.28 8.79 -5.61
C ALA A 72 12.13 10.04 -6.51
N TYR A 73 10.89 10.47 -6.74
CA TYR A 73 10.58 11.69 -7.47
C TYR A 73 11.23 12.92 -6.83
N ALA A 74 11.02 13.13 -5.53
CA ALA A 74 11.57 14.28 -4.82
C ALA A 74 13.10 14.31 -4.89
N ARG A 75 13.77 13.17 -4.69
CA ARG A 75 15.23 13.05 -4.78
C ARG A 75 15.73 13.44 -6.17
N ARG A 76 15.06 12.99 -7.23
CA ARG A 76 15.43 13.35 -8.61
C ARG A 76 15.24 14.84 -8.87
N THR A 77 14.07 15.40 -8.53
CA THR A 77 13.81 16.83 -8.73
C THR A 77 14.85 17.70 -8.04
N LEU A 78 15.25 17.31 -6.82
CA LEU A 78 16.31 17.98 -6.05
C LEU A 78 17.70 17.82 -6.69
N ALA A 79 18.01 16.65 -7.25
CA ALA A 79 19.27 16.42 -7.97
C ALA A 79 19.38 17.28 -9.24
N GLU A 80 18.26 17.65 -9.85
CA GLU A 80 18.17 18.58 -10.98
C GLU A 80 18.17 20.05 -10.54
N GLY A 81 18.35 20.34 -9.24
CA GLY A 81 18.38 21.70 -8.71
C GLY A 81 17.01 22.37 -8.62
N ARG A 82 15.92 21.59 -8.67
CA ARG A 82 14.55 22.09 -8.52
C ARG A 82 13.93 21.59 -7.22
N ARG A 83 12.95 22.31 -6.66
CA ARG A 83 12.13 21.75 -5.57
C ARG A 83 10.94 20.97 -6.12
N PRO A 84 10.58 19.82 -5.51
CA PRO A 84 9.35 19.14 -5.86
C PRO A 84 8.13 19.99 -5.48
N ASP A 85 7.05 19.84 -6.22
CA ASP A 85 5.75 20.40 -5.83
C ASP A 85 5.36 19.83 -4.46
N PRO A 86 5.03 20.67 -3.45
CA PRO A 86 4.61 20.20 -2.14
C PRO A 86 3.46 19.17 -2.15
N ARG A 87 2.60 19.21 -3.17
CA ARG A 87 1.47 18.28 -3.34
C ARG A 87 1.89 16.88 -3.75
N THR A 88 3.08 16.72 -4.35
CA THR A 88 3.61 15.40 -4.72
C THR A 88 4.40 14.74 -3.59
N VAL A 89 4.62 15.45 -2.47
CA VAL A 89 5.37 14.95 -1.31
C VAL A 89 4.43 14.22 -0.36
N ARG A 90 4.59 12.89 -0.29
CA ARG A 90 3.82 11.95 0.53
C ARG A 90 4.71 11.45 1.69
N PRO A 91 4.57 11.99 2.91
CA PRO A 91 5.49 11.69 4.02
C PRO A 91 5.63 10.21 4.38
N GLU A 92 4.56 9.44 4.25
CA GLU A 92 4.50 8.00 4.44
C GLU A 92 5.44 7.26 3.49
N GLU A 93 5.52 7.68 2.23
CA GLU A 93 6.39 7.07 1.22
C GLU A 93 7.87 7.38 1.47
N PHE A 94 8.16 8.57 2.00
CA PHE A 94 9.51 8.91 2.47
C PHE A 94 9.92 8.02 3.62
N VAL A 95 9.03 7.81 4.59
CA VAL A 95 9.32 6.93 5.75
C VAL A 95 9.50 5.47 5.32
N ASN A 96 8.70 4.99 4.37
CA ASN A 96 8.72 3.59 3.91
C ASN A 96 9.78 3.31 2.83
N SER A 97 10.48 4.33 2.33
CA SER A 97 11.62 4.17 1.41
C SER A 97 12.88 3.57 2.04
N PHE A 98 12.92 3.44 3.38
CA PHE A 98 14.10 2.98 4.12
C PHE A 98 13.83 1.67 4.85
N ARG A 99 14.86 0.81 4.90
CA ARG A 99 14.81 -0.44 5.65
C ARG A 99 14.68 -0.16 7.15
N GLN A 100 13.73 -0.84 7.80
CA GLN A 100 13.45 -0.68 9.23
C GLN A 100 13.88 -1.86 10.09
N ASP A 101 14.23 -2.99 9.46
CA ASP A 101 14.69 -4.22 10.12
C ASP A 101 13.72 -4.73 11.22
N TYR A 102 12.41 -4.60 10.98
CA TYR A 102 11.40 -5.15 11.89
C TYR A 102 11.55 -6.66 12.05
N ARG A 103 11.26 -7.14 13.26
CA ARG A 103 11.07 -8.58 13.50
C ARG A 103 9.98 -9.07 12.55
N ARG A 104 10.15 -10.28 12.02
CA ARG A 104 9.20 -10.89 11.09
C ARG A 104 8.48 -12.07 11.76
N PRO A 105 7.26 -12.42 11.33
CA PRO A 105 6.53 -13.55 11.88
C PRO A 105 7.15 -14.88 11.40
N ASP A 106 7.02 -15.91 12.24
CA ASP A 106 7.44 -17.28 11.87
C ASP A 106 6.45 -17.94 10.88
N GLY A 107 5.19 -17.47 10.87
CA GLY A 107 4.09 -17.98 10.04
C GLY A 107 3.58 -17.00 8.98
N ASN A 108 2.34 -17.22 8.54
CA ASN A 108 1.62 -16.28 7.67
C ASN A 108 1.02 -15.14 8.51
N GLY A 109 0.87 -13.96 7.89
CA GLY A 109 0.36 -12.76 8.55
C GLY A 109 1.44 -11.74 8.91
N PHE A 110 1.19 -10.98 9.98
CA PHE A 110 1.98 -9.82 10.35
C PHE A 110 2.55 -9.91 11.77
N THR A 111 3.74 -9.36 11.96
CA THR A 111 4.17 -8.84 13.26
C THR A 111 3.81 -7.37 13.38
N VAL A 112 3.41 -6.95 14.59
CA VAL A 112 3.22 -5.54 14.94
C VAL A 112 4.26 -5.13 15.96
N THR A 113 5.07 -4.13 15.61
CA THR A 113 6.05 -3.49 16.51
C THR A 113 5.59 -2.07 16.77
N VAL A 114 5.57 -1.65 18.03
CA VAL A 114 5.28 -0.27 18.40
C VAL A 114 6.43 0.26 19.26
N ASP A 115 7.08 1.32 18.80
CA ASP A 115 8.12 2.03 19.53
C ASP A 115 7.94 3.54 19.42
N GLY A 116 8.69 4.31 20.22
CA GLY A 116 8.55 5.76 20.19
C GLY A 116 9.66 6.49 20.93
N ALA A 117 9.79 7.77 20.66
CA ALA A 117 10.82 8.62 21.25
C ALA A 117 10.36 10.08 21.38
N ARG A 118 10.79 10.74 22.45
CA ARG A 118 10.43 12.14 22.74
C ARG A 118 11.11 13.11 21.77
N THR A 119 10.37 14.08 21.25
CA THR A 119 10.93 15.12 20.37
C THR A 119 11.69 16.17 21.20
N GLY A 120 12.23 17.19 20.54
CA GLY A 120 12.79 18.35 21.24
C GLY A 120 11.74 19.30 21.83
N GLU A 121 10.47 19.09 21.50
CA GLU A 121 9.35 19.89 21.97
C GLU A 121 8.70 19.23 23.20
N PRO A 122 8.38 19.98 24.27
CA PRO A 122 7.80 19.40 25.48
C PRO A 122 6.55 18.58 25.20
N ASP A 123 6.43 17.44 25.89
CA ASP A 123 5.29 16.52 25.85
C ASP A 123 4.95 15.89 24.48
N TRP A 124 5.69 16.23 23.42
CA TRP A 124 5.59 15.62 22.10
C TRP A 124 6.52 14.42 21.94
N SER A 125 6.00 13.36 21.31
CA SER A 125 6.76 12.18 20.93
C SER A 125 6.45 11.78 19.49
N LEU A 126 7.42 11.15 18.84
CA LEU A 126 7.15 10.36 17.66
C LEU A 126 6.85 8.92 18.10
N VAL A 127 5.74 8.35 17.63
CA VAL A 127 5.35 6.95 17.85
C VAL A 127 5.30 6.26 16.51
N ARG A 128 6.00 5.14 16.38
CA ARG A 128 6.13 4.40 15.14
C ARG A 128 5.49 3.02 15.31
N VAL A 129 4.61 2.70 14.38
CA VAL A 129 4.00 1.38 14.23
C VAL A 129 4.64 0.73 13.01
N GLY A 130 5.38 -0.35 13.25
CA GLY A 130 6.03 -1.17 12.23
C GLY A 130 5.29 -2.48 12.02
N LEU A 131 4.95 -2.77 10.77
CA LEU A 131 4.31 -4.00 10.35
C LEU A 131 5.24 -4.73 9.40
N ALA A 132 5.32 -6.05 9.51
CA ALA A 132 6.14 -6.85 8.62
C ALA A 132 5.52 -8.22 8.35
N THR A 133 5.59 -8.64 7.09
CA THR A 133 5.27 -10.01 6.67
C THR A 133 6.54 -10.84 6.55
N ARG A 134 6.40 -12.16 6.49
CA ARG A 134 7.52 -13.08 6.25
C ARG A 134 7.93 -13.01 4.78
N PRO A 135 9.24 -13.00 4.43
CA PRO A 135 9.67 -13.11 3.04
C PRO A 135 9.25 -14.46 2.46
N ALA A 136 9.02 -14.48 1.15
CA ALA A 136 8.88 -15.73 0.42
C ALA A 136 10.14 -16.58 0.62
N ALA A 137 9.98 -17.88 0.81
CA ALA A 137 11.12 -18.79 0.79
C ALA A 137 11.70 -18.80 -0.64
N PRO A 138 13.03 -18.85 -0.84
CA PRO A 138 13.63 -18.89 -2.17
C PRO A 138 13.07 -19.98 -3.08
N ASP A 139 12.68 -21.11 -2.48
CA ASP A 139 12.12 -22.29 -3.16
C ASP A 139 10.58 -22.40 -3.02
N ALA A 140 9.91 -21.34 -2.57
CA ALA A 140 8.46 -21.33 -2.47
C ALA A 140 7.85 -21.55 -3.87
N HIS A 141 6.95 -22.54 -3.95
CA HIS A 141 6.12 -22.76 -5.13
C HIS A 141 5.09 -21.64 -5.22
N ARG A 142 5.51 -20.50 -5.76
CA ARG A 142 4.53 -19.49 -6.16
C ARG A 142 3.62 -20.06 -7.24
N PRO A 143 2.32 -19.72 -7.22
CA PRO A 143 1.43 -19.95 -8.35
C PRO A 143 2.06 -19.43 -9.65
N PRO A 144 1.78 -20.07 -10.80
CA PRO A 144 2.11 -19.49 -12.10
C PRO A 144 1.52 -18.08 -12.21
N ALA A 145 2.19 -17.20 -12.93
CA ALA A 145 1.70 -15.86 -13.21
C ALA A 145 1.05 -15.82 -14.60
N ALA A 146 -0.06 -15.11 -14.73
CA ALA A 146 -0.65 -14.70 -15.99
C ALA A 146 -0.72 -13.17 -15.98
N LEU A 147 0.22 -12.53 -16.67
CA LEU A 147 0.42 -11.09 -16.65
C LEU A 147 -0.03 -10.50 -18.00
N THR A 148 -1.02 -9.61 -17.97
CA THR A 148 -1.40 -8.82 -19.15
C THR A 148 -0.79 -7.43 -19.02
N PHE A 149 0.19 -7.11 -19.86
CA PHE A 149 0.76 -5.77 -19.93
C PHE A 149 -0.08 -4.90 -20.85
N VAL A 150 -0.56 -3.77 -20.33
CA VAL A 150 -1.29 -2.74 -21.05
C VAL A 150 -0.36 -1.56 -21.19
N ILE A 151 0.16 -1.33 -22.39
CA ILE A 151 1.29 -0.44 -22.63
C ILE A 151 0.81 0.76 -23.45
N ASP A 152 0.99 1.93 -22.86
CA ASP A 152 0.82 3.20 -23.55
C ASP A 152 1.89 3.32 -24.64
N ILE A 153 1.45 3.51 -25.88
CA ILE A 153 2.32 3.78 -27.01
C ILE A 153 2.01 5.15 -27.61
N SER A 154 1.53 6.11 -26.81
CA SER A 154 1.28 7.48 -27.27
C SER A 154 2.55 8.25 -27.63
N GLY A 155 2.40 9.39 -28.29
CA GLY A 155 3.54 10.10 -28.89
C GLY A 155 4.53 10.62 -27.84
N SER A 156 4.04 10.88 -26.64
CA SER A 156 4.85 11.28 -25.50
C SER A 156 5.71 10.12 -24.98
N MET A 157 5.30 8.86 -25.16
CA MET A 157 6.10 7.68 -24.84
C MET A 157 7.33 7.51 -25.74
N GLY A 158 7.41 8.22 -26.88
CA GLY A 158 8.59 8.27 -27.74
C GLY A 158 9.76 9.10 -27.20
N GLU A 159 9.57 9.82 -26.09
CA GLU A 159 10.68 10.54 -25.44
C GLU A 159 11.65 9.58 -24.73
N PRO A 160 12.96 9.93 -24.65
CA PRO A 160 13.93 9.09 -23.94
C PRO A 160 13.56 8.81 -22.48
N GLY A 161 13.70 7.56 -22.05
CA GLY A 161 13.39 7.12 -20.69
C GLY A 161 11.90 6.80 -20.45
N ARG A 162 11.16 6.45 -21.51
CA ARG A 162 9.74 6.07 -21.46
C ARG A 162 9.50 4.71 -22.14
N LEU A 163 9.11 4.65 -23.42
CA LEU A 163 8.83 3.37 -24.10
C LEU A 163 10.09 2.50 -24.18
N ASP A 164 11.25 3.10 -24.44
CA ASP A 164 12.55 2.42 -24.42
C ASP A 164 12.85 1.78 -23.06
N LEU A 165 12.52 2.50 -21.98
CA LEU A 165 12.65 2.01 -20.61
C LEU A 165 11.66 0.87 -20.33
N ALA A 166 10.41 0.99 -20.79
CA ALA A 166 9.39 -0.04 -20.66
C ALA A 166 9.79 -1.33 -21.41
N GLN A 167 10.24 -1.23 -22.67
CA GLN A 167 10.73 -2.35 -23.47
C GLN A 167 11.91 -3.06 -22.78
N HIS A 168 12.87 -2.28 -22.27
CA HIS A 168 13.99 -2.82 -21.50
C HIS A 168 13.50 -3.60 -20.27
N ALA A 169 12.61 -3.02 -19.49
CA ALA A 169 12.11 -3.62 -18.26
C ALA A 169 11.26 -4.87 -18.50
N LEU A 170 10.42 -4.87 -19.53
CA LEU A 170 9.61 -6.01 -19.96
C LEU A 170 10.48 -7.16 -20.46
N THR A 171 11.55 -6.86 -21.20
CA THR A 171 12.53 -7.85 -21.65
C THR A 171 13.22 -8.49 -20.44
N THR A 172 13.72 -7.68 -19.51
CA THR A 172 14.36 -8.18 -18.29
C THR A 172 13.41 -9.01 -17.43
N LEU A 173 12.16 -8.59 -17.28
CA LEU A 173 11.15 -9.34 -16.53
C LEU A 173 10.84 -10.67 -17.21
N THR A 174 10.61 -10.66 -18.52
CA THR A 174 10.33 -11.87 -19.31
C THR A 174 11.42 -12.91 -19.04
N ASP A 175 12.69 -12.52 -19.05
CA ASP A 175 13.84 -13.40 -18.81
C ASP A 175 13.90 -14.01 -17.41
N ARG A 176 13.27 -13.39 -16.42
CA ARG A 176 13.23 -13.86 -15.02
C ARG A 176 11.97 -14.66 -14.67
N LEU A 177 10.91 -14.54 -15.47
CA LEU A 177 9.70 -15.34 -15.29
C LEU A 177 9.99 -16.82 -15.56
N ARG A 178 9.18 -17.71 -14.97
CA ARG A 178 9.26 -19.17 -15.12
C ARG A 178 8.61 -19.61 -16.43
N ASP A 179 8.97 -20.78 -16.93
CA ASP A 179 8.42 -21.28 -18.20
C ASP A 179 6.91 -21.58 -18.14
N ASP A 180 6.36 -21.85 -16.96
CA ASP A 180 4.90 -22.00 -16.78
C ASP A 180 4.20 -20.66 -16.52
N ASP A 181 4.89 -19.51 -16.51
CA ASP A 181 4.22 -18.21 -16.52
C ASP A 181 3.68 -17.86 -17.91
N SER A 182 2.77 -16.90 -17.99
CA SER A 182 2.18 -16.41 -19.24
C SER A 182 2.16 -14.90 -19.28
N VAL A 183 2.33 -14.37 -20.49
CA VAL A 183 2.34 -12.94 -20.78
C VAL A 183 1.40 -12.66 -21.94
N ALA A 184 0.59 -11.62 -21.82
CA ALA A 184 -0.10 -10.96 -22.92
C ALA A 184 0.39 -9.52 -23.04
N LEU A 185 0.37 -8.96 -24.25
CA LEU A 185 0.65 -7.56 -24.50
C LEU A 185 -0.54 -6.94 -25.21
N VAL A 186 -1.05 -5.86 -24.61
CA VAL A 186 -2.05 -4.95 -25.15
C VAL A 186 -1.39 -3.59 -25.27
N THR A 187 -1.48 -2.96 -26.42
CA THR A 187 -1.03 -1.57 -26.63
C THR A 187 -2.23 -0.64 -26.71
N PHE A 188 -2.04 0.62 -26.36
CA PHE A 188 -3.05 1.64 -26.59
C PHE A 188 -2.46 3.00 -26.98
N SER A 189 -3.14 3.65 -27.92
CA SER A 189 -2.90 5.01 -28.39
C SER A 189 -4.26 5.72 -28.53
N GLU A 190 -4.78 5.91 -29.74
CA GLU A 190 -6.19 6.28 -29.98
C GLU A 190 -7.14 5.09 -29.74
N ASP A 191 -6.72 3.91 -30.21
CA ASP A 191 -7.39 2.63 -30.05
C ASP A 191 -6.54 1.69 -29.18
N ALA A 192 -7.11 0.56 -28.76
CA ALA A 192 -6.40 -0.50 -28.05
C ALA A 192 -6.33 -1.77 -28.90
N GLU A 193 -5.17 -2.44 -28.88
CA GLU A 193 -4.91 -3.65 -29.67
C GLU A 193 -4.17 -4.71 -28.84
N THR A 194 -4.63 -5.95 -28.92
CA THR A 194 -3.90 -7.10 -28.37
C THR A 194 -2.82 -7.57 -29.35
N VAL A 195 -1.58 -7.09 -29.14
CA VAL A 195 -0.42 -7.42 -29.98
C VAL A 195 0.17 -8.81 -29.67
N LEU A 196 -0.02 -9.30 -28.44
CA LEU A 196 0.29 -10.67 -28.07
C LEU A 196 -0.83 -11.24 -27.18
N PRO A 197 -1.60 -12.25 -27.65
CA PRO A 197 -2.55 -12.93 -26.78
C PRO A 197 -1.83 -13.69 -25.66
N MET A 198 -2.55 -14.07 -24.60
CA MET A 198 -1.95 -14.75 -23.44
C MET A 198 -1.13 -15.98 -23.83
N THR A 199 0.20 -15.84 -23.72
CA THR A 199 1.18 -16.79 -24.25
C THR A 199 2.04 -17.33 -23.12
N ARG A 200 2.12 -18.66 -22.99
CA ARG A 200 3.04 -19.32 -22.04
C ARG A 200 4.49 -19.10 -22.44
N LEU A 201 5.39 -18.84 -21.49
CA LEU A 201 6.79 -18.55 -21.80
C LEU A 201 7.59 -19.76 -22.29
N GLY A 202 7.28 -20.96 -21.80
CA GLY A 202 7.96 -22.20 -22.19
C GLY A 202 7.93 -22.40 -23.71
N GLY A 203 9.07 -22.20 -24.37
CA GLY A 203 9.20 -22.31 -25.83
C GLY A 203 8.80 -21.07 -26.63
N HIS A 204 8.27 -20.01 -26.00
CA HIS A 204 7.76 -18.81 -26.69
C HIS A 204 8.42 -17.49 -26.25
N ARG A 205 9.50 -17.54 -25.46
CA ARG A 205 10.26 -16.34 -25.06
C ARG A 205 10.70 -15.49 -26.25
N GLY A 206 11.06 -16.12 -27.37
CA GLY A 206 11.39 -15.40 -28.62
C GLY A 206 10.21 -14.58 -29.12
N THR A 207 9.04 -15.19 -29.25
CA THR A 207 7.79 -14.51 -29.67
C THR A 207 7.41 -13.34 -28.77
N VAL A 208 7.59 -13.49 -27.45
CA VAL A 208 7.32 -12.40 -26.50
C VAL A 208 8.30 -11.24 -26.69
N ARG A 209 9.59 -11.54 -26.88
CA ARG A 209 10.62 -10.52 -27.15
C ARG A 209 10.36 -9.80 -28.47
N ASP A 210 10.03 -10.54 -29.53
CA ASP A 210 9.70 -9.95 -30.84
C ASP A 210 8.51 -8.98 -30.73
N ALA A 211 7.49 -9.32 -29.93
CA ALA A 211 6.34 -8.44 -29.67
C ALA A 211 6.68 -7.20 -28.84
N ILE A 212 7.63 -7.31 -27.89
CA ILE A 212 8.14 -6.16 -27.12
C ILE A 212 8.97 -5.25 -28.02
N ASP A 213 9.85 -5.83 -28.85
CA ASP A 213 10.75 -5.10 -29.74
C ASP A 213 9.99 -4.37 -30.86
N SER A 214 8.78 -4.83 -31.21
CA SER A 214 7.91 -4.19 -32.22
C SER A 214 7.11 -3.00 -31.70
N LEU A 215 7.17 -2.68 -30.40
CA LEU A 215 6.44 -1.55 -29.83
C LEU A 215 7.02 -0.23 -30.35
N GLU A 216 6.16 0.62 -30.92
CA GLU A 216 6.53 1.93 -31.45
C GLU A 216 5.52 3.00 -30.99
N ALA A 217 5.99 4.23 -30.81
CA ALA A 217 5.14 5.34 -30.40
C ALA A 217 4.26 5.85 -31.56
N GLU A 218 2.98 6.03 -31.27
CA GLU A 218 1.92 6.53 -32.13
C GLU A 218 1.37 7.87 -31.60
N ASN A 219 0.18 8.32 -32.03
CA ASN A 219 -0.42 9.57 -31.55
C ASN A 219 -1.63 9.28 -30.64
N SER A 220 -2.01 10.24 -29.79
CA SER A 220 -3.16 10.16 -28.86
C SER A 220 -2.97 9.18 -27.70
N THR A 221 -3.81 9.30 -26.66
CA THR A 221 -3.75 8.49 -25.43
C THR A 221 -5.16 8.24 -24.87
N ASN A 222 -5.74 7.07 -25.20
CA ASN A 222 -7.06 6.60 -24.79
C ASN A 222 -6.94 5.51 -23.72
N LEU A 223 -6.67 5.95 -22.49
CA LEU A 223 -6.43 5.06 -21.35
C LEU A 223 -7.60 4.11 -21.06
N GLY A 224 -8.84 4.60 -21.20
CA GLY A 224 -10.04 3.80 -20.94
C GLY A 224 -10.15 2.59 -21.86
N ALA A 225 -9.89 2.77 -23.16
CA ALA A 225 -9.88 1.67 -24.12
C ALA A 225 -8.77 0.64 -23.80
N GLY A 226 -7.57 1.13 -23.46
CA GLY A 226 -6.44 0.27 -23.09
C GLY A 226 -6.74 -0.59 -21.86
N VAL A 227 -7.31 0.00 -20.80
CA VAL A 227 -7.66 -0.74 -19.59
C VAL A 227 -8.78 -1.75 -19.86
N GLU A 228 -9.82 -1.37 -20.63
CA GLU A 228 -10.91 -2.29 -20.97
C GLU A 228 -10.42 -3.50 -21.79
N GLU A 229 -9.63 -3.28 -22.84
CA GLU A 229 -9.06 -4.35 -23.67
C GLU A 229 -8.07 -5.21 -22.87
N GLY A 230 -7.27 -4.59 -21.99
CA GLY A 230 -6.38 -5.28 -21.07
C GLY A 230 -7.10 -6.24 -20.13
N TYR A 231 -8.21 -5.80 -19.54
CA TYR A 231 -9.02 -6.65 -18.68
C TYR A 231 -9.77 -7.72 -19.47
N ALA A 232 -10.29 -7.42 -20.66
CA ALA A 232 -10.89 -8.42 -21.53
C ALA A 232 -9.89 -9.54 -21.88
N THR A 233 -8.68 -9.16 -22.28
CA THR A 233 -7.57 -10.08 -22.57
C THR A 233 -7.16 -10.89 -21.34
N ALA A 234 -7.10 -10.25 -20.16
CA ALA A 234 -6.78 -10.93 -18.91
C ALA A 234 -7.85 -11.94 -18.50
N VAL A 235 -9.13 -11.65 -18.75
CA VAL A 235 -10.25 -12.58 -18.49
C VAL A 235 -10.22 -13.75 -19.46
N GLU A 236 -10.04 -13.50 -20.76
CA GLU A 236 -9.94 -14.57 -21.78
C GLU A 236 -8.74 -15.48 -21.51
N GLY A 237 -7.60 -14.88 -21.17
CA GLY A 237 -6.36 -15.57 -20.82
C GLY A 237 -6.29 -16.08 -19.38
N ALA A 238 -7.37 -15.93 -18.58
CA ALA A 238 -7.32 -16.19 -17.16
C ALA A 238 -6.98 -17.66 -16.87
N ARG A 239 -5.99 -17.87 -16.00
CA ARG A 239 -5.53 -19.20 -15.62
C ARG A 239 -5.99 -19.53 -14.21
N LYS A 240 -6.72 -20.63 -14.08
CA LYS A 240 -7.14 -21.15 -12.78
C LYS A 240 -5.91 -21.58 -11.97
N GLY A 241 -5.83 -21.14 -10.71
CA GLY A 241 -4.69 -21.42 -9.84
C GLY A 241 -3.41 -20.67 -10.22
N ALA A 242 -3.50 -19.68 -11.11
CA ALA A 242 -2.45 -18.72 -11.38
C ALA A 242 -2.81 -17.36 -10.74
N THR A 243 -1.81 -16.54 -10.48
CA THR A 243 -2.03 -15.12 -10.21
C THR A 243 -2.31 -14.41 -11.54
N ASN A 244 -3.55 -13.92 -11.72
CA ASN A 244 -3.94 -13.15 -12.89
C ASN A 244 -3.84 -11.65 -12.58
N ARG A 245 -3.09 -10.89 -13.39
CA ARG A 245 -2.75 -9.49 -13.11
C ARG A 245 -2.73 -8.67 -14.40
N VAL A 246 -3.31 -7.48 -14.36
CA VAL A 246 -3.09 -6.44 -15.37
C VAL A 246 -1.99 -5.49 -14.90
N VAL A 247 -1.01 -5.23 -15.75
CA VAL A 247 0.09 -4.29 -15.50
C VAL A 247 0.00 -3.14 -16.50
N LEU A 248 -0.43 -1.97 -16.05
CA LEU A 248 -0.61 -0.77 -16.87
C LEU A 248 0.67 0.06 -16.86
N VAL A 249 1.25 0.32 -18.03
CA VAL A 249 2.48 1.11 -18.19
C VAL A 249 2.16 2.37 -19.00
N SER A 250 2.35 3.56 -18.42
CA SER A 250 2.04 4.84 -19.07
C SER A 250 2.91 5.96 -18.51
N ASP A 251 3.10 7.04 -19.27
CA ASP A 251 3.73 8.28 -18.78
C ASP A 251 2.73 9.21 -18.06
N ALA A 252 1.50 8.73 -17.86
CA ALA A 252 0.45 9.36 -17.09
C ALA A 252 -0.07 10.68 -17.69
N LEU A 253 -0.06 10.78 -19.03
CA LEU A 253 -0.63 11.89 -19.79
C LEU A 253 -1.91 11.49 -20.53
N ALA A 254 -2.93 11.01 -19.80
CA ALA A 254 -4.23 10.74 -20.41
C ALA A 254 -4.84 12.03 -20.97
N ASN A 255 -5.04 12.09 -22.30
CA ASN A 255 -5.42 13.31 -23.02
C ASN A 255 -6.72 13.17 -23.83
N THR A 256 -7.19 11.94 -24.09
CA THR A 256 -8.40 11.65 -24.86
C THR A 256 -9.20 10.48 -24.24
N GLY A 257 -10.49 10.37 -24.59
CA GLY A 257 -11.37 9.30 -24.12
C GLY A 257 -12.00 9.52 -22.74
N GLU A 258 -12.46 8.43 -22.11
CA GLU A 258 -12.98 8.45 -20.73
C GLU A 258 -11.81 8.56 -19.75
N THR A 259 -11.71 9.69 -19.06
CA THR A 259 -10.66 9.98 -18.08
C THR A 259 -11.15 9.87 -16.64
N SER A 260 -12.39 9.43 -16.42
CA SER A 260 -12.91 9.14 -15.09
C SER A 260 -12.45 7.76 -14.62
N ALA A 261 -11.56 7.74 -13.62
CA ALA A 261 -11.16 6.52 -12.92
C ALA A 261 -12.38 5.68 -12.50
N ASP A 262 -13.42 6.31 -11.95
CA ASP A 262 -14.62 5.61 -11.46
C ASP A 262 -15.41 4.97 -12.60
N ALA A 263 -15.43 5.59 -13.78
CA ALA A 263 -16.11 5.02 -14.94
C ALA A 263 -15.36 3.80 -15.49
N ILE A 264 -14.04 3.91 -15.62
CA ILE A 264 -13.17 2.80 -16.04
C ILE A 264 -13.29 1.64 -15.06
N LEU A 265 -13.12 1.90 -13.77
CA LEU A 265 -13.18 0.88 -12.71
C LEU A 265 -14.54 0.17 -12.65
N ARG A 266 -15.65 0.90 -12.84
CA ARG A 266 -16.99 0.29 -12.91
C ARG A 266 -17.13 -0.70 -14.06
N ARG A 267 -16.45 -0.47 -15.19
CA ARG A 267 -16.51 -1.36 -16.35
C ARG A 267 -15.71 -2.65 -16.15
N ILE A 268 -14.69 -2.61 -15.29
CA ILE A 268 -13.82 -3.75 -14.99
C ILE A 268 -14.13 -4.42 -13.63
N ASP A 269 -15.11 -3.93 -12.87
CA ASP A 269 -15.45 -4.40 -11.51
C ASP A 269 -15.79 -5.89 -11.50
N ASP A 270 -16.53 -6.38 -12.50
CA ASP A 270 -16.86 -7.80 -12.64
C ASP A 270 -15.61 -8.65 -12.86
N ALA A 271 -14.69 -8.21 -13.74
CA ALA A 271 -13.43 -8.90 -13.99
C ALA A 271 -12.58 -9.00 -12.71
N ARG A 272 -12.58 -7.95 -11.88
CA ARG A 272 -11.84 -7.92 -10.62
C ARG A 272 -12.47 -8.82 -9.56
N ARG A 273 -13.79 -8.70 -9.34
CA ARG A 273 -14.49 -9.44 -8.29
C ARG A 273 -14.65 -10.92 -8.59
N GLU A 274 -14.99 -11.25 -9.84
CA GLU A 274 -15.28 -12.63 -10.23
C GLU A 274 -14.01 -13.42 -10.56
N HIS A 275 -13.00 -12.78 -11.17
CA HIS A 275 -11.77 -13.45 -11.60
C HIS A 275 -10.54 -13.13 -10.74
N GLY A 276 -10.66 -12.23 -9.76
CA GLY A 276 -9.55 -11.86 -8.87
C GLY A 276 -8.40 -11.15 -9.58
N ILE A 277 -8.69 -10.52 -10.73
CA ILE A 277 -7.67 -9.81 -11.54
C ILE A 277 -7.39 -8.46 -10.89
N THR A 278 -6.15 -8.24 -10.47
CA THR A 278 -5.71 -6.98 -9.84
C THR A 278 -5.00 -6.08 -10.85
N LEU A 279 -4.96 -4.77 -10.61
CA LEU A 279 -4.21 -3.81 -11.42
C LEU A 279 -2.81 -3.58 -10.81
N PHE A 280 -1.82 -3.22 -11.62
CA PHE A 280 -0.55 -2.69 -11.16
C PHE A 280 -0.11 -1.59 -12.11
N GLY A 281 -0.02 -0.35 -11.61
CA GLY A 281 0.37 0.81 -12.39
C GLY A 281 1.89 0.98 -12.41
N VAL A 282 2.43 1.30 -13.58
CA VAL A 282 3.82 1.71 -13.78
C VAL A 282 3.82 3.04 -14.52
N GLY A 283 4.16 4.10 -13.80
CA GLY A 283 4.45 5.41 -14.37
C GLY A 283 5.86 5.41 -14.97
N VAL A 284 6.03 5.84 -16.22
CA VAL A 284 7.36 6.02 -16.82
C VAL A 284 7.69 7.50 -17.07
N GLY A 285 8.96 7.86 -16.94
CA GLY A 285 9.45 9.19 -17.28
C GLY A 285 9.50 10.20 -16.12
N SER A 286 9.37 11.49 -16.47
CA SER A 286 9.74 12.60 -15.58
C SER A 286 8.58 13.28 -14.85
N THR A 287 7.35 12.96 -15.21
CA THR A 287 6.15 13.56 -14.62
C THR A 287 5.55 12.61 -13.59
N TYR A 288 5.43 13.07 -12.35
CA TYR A 288 4.77 12.36 -11.25
C TYR A 288 3.50 13.12 -10.88
N GLY A 289 2.44 12.39 -10.55
CA GLY A 289 1.24 12.99 -9.96
C GLY A 289 0.05 13.08 -10.91
N ASP A 290 -0.14 12.10 -11.80
CA ASP A 290 -1.47 11.92 -12.37
C ASP A 290 -2.38 11.23 -11.35
N SER A 291 -3.37 12.00 -10.88
CA SER A 291 -4.43 11.49 -10.01
C SER A 291 -5.22 10.34 -10.63
N LEU A 292 -5.22 10.18 -11.96
CA LEU A 292 -5.95 9.12 -12.63
C LEU A 292 -5.29 7.75 -12.44
N MET A 293 -3.99 7.62 -12.74
CA MET A 293 -3.24 6.39 -12.52
C MET A 293 -3.29 5.92 -11.06
N GLU A 294 -3.10 6.86 -10.13
CA GLU A 294 -3.18 6.59 -8.70
C GLU A 294 -4.59 6.11 -8.31
N ARG A 295 -5.65 6.82 -8.72
CA ARG A 295 -7.03 6.39 -8.45
C ARG A 295 -7.40 5.06 -9.09
N LEU A 296 -6.79 4.71 -10.23
CA LEU A 296 -7.00 3.42 -10.89
C LEU A 296 -6.32 2.30 -10.10
N ALA A 297 -5.08 2.50 -9.65
CA ALA A 297 -4.36 1.53 -8.83
C ALA A 297 -5.01 1.37 -7.45
N ASP A 298 -5.21 2.48 -6.72
CA ASP A 298 -5.78 2.49 -5.37
C ASP A 298 -7.12 1.76 -5.33
N ARG A 299 -8.00 2.08 -6.28
CA ARG A 299 -9.30 1.41 -6.33
C ARG A 299 -9.25 0.07 -7.01
N GLY A 300 -8.18 -0.23 -7.77
CA GLY A 300 -7.92 -1.40 -8.60
C GLY A 300 -7.35 -2.60 -7.86
N ASP A 301 -7.25 -2.52 -6.53
CA ASP A 301 -6.53 -3.47 -5.66
C ASP A 301 -5.06 -3.59 -6.11
N GLY A 302 -4.46 -2.43 -6.39
CA GLY A 302 -3.24 -2.29 -7.16
C GLY A 302 -2.32 -1.20 -6.67
N HIS A 303 -1.05 -1.29 -7.05
CA HIS A 303 0.03 -0.41 -6.59
C HIS A 303 0.50 0.44 -7.77
N THR A 304 0.95 1.68 -7.55
CA THR A 304 1.60 2.49 -8.61
C THR A 304 3.05 2.76 -8.28
N VAL A 305 3.93 2.33 -9.18
CA VAL A 305 5.37 2.61 -9.10
C VAL A 305 5.78 3.51 -10.25
N TYR A 306 6.73 4.41 -10.01
CA TYR A 306 7.28 5.26 -11.05
C TYR A 306 8.73 4.89 -11.32
N VAL A 307 9.09 4.78 -12.59
CA VAL A 307 10.43 4.44 -13.05
C VAL A 307 10.94 5.53 -13.97
N SER A 308 12.18 5.95 -13.73
CA SER A 308 12.78 7.04 -14.50
C SER A 308 14.16 6.74 -15.06
N ASP A 309 14.77 5.65 -14.63
CA ASP A 309 16.04 5.16 -15.15
C ASP A 309 16.06 3.62 -15.19
N PRO A 310 16.97 3.02 -15.97
CA PRO A 310 17.07 1.56 -16.09
C PRO A 310 17.27 0.82 -14.76
N GLY A 311 17.98 1.40 -13.80
CA GLY A 311 18.20 0.78 -12.49
C GLY A 311 16.92 0.77 -11.63
N GLU A 312 16.13 1.83 -11.69
CA GLU A 312 14.79 1.87 -11.07
C GLU A 312 13.84 0.89 -11.75
N ALA A 313 13.84 0.84 -13.09
CA ALA A 313 13.04 -0.11 -13.85
C ALA A 313 13.39 -1.57 -13.51
N ASP A 314 14.68 -1.90 -13.41
CA ASP A 314 15.13 -3.22 -12.97
C ASP A 314 14.67 -3.53 -11.53
N LYS A 315 14.74 -2.56 -10.62
CA LYS A 315 14.29 -2.73 -9.23
C LYS A 315 12.79 -3.03 -9.17
N VAL A 316 12.00 -2.31 -9.96
CA VAL A 316 10.56 -2.45 -10.06
C VAL A 316 10.19 -3.76 -10.76
N PHE A 317 10.53 -3.89 -12.03
CA PHE A 317 10.04 -4.99 -12.86
C PHE A 317 10.67 -6.31 -12.49
N ALA A 318 11.95 -6.29 -12.16
CA ALA A 318 12.71 -7.51 -11.96
C ALA A 318 12.81 -7.90 -10.47
N GLY A 319 12.35 -7.03 -9.57
CA GLY A 319 12.36 -7.22 -8.12
C GLY A 319 10.96 -7.12 -7.49
N GLN A 320 10.29 -5.98 -7.61
CA GLN A 320 9.00 -5.73 -6.94
C GLN A 320 7.83 -6.45 -7.60
N LEU A 321 7.68 -6.36 -8.93
CA LEU A 321 6.59 -6.99 -9.67
C LEU A 321 6.46 -8.49 -9.33
N PRO A 322 7.52 -9.33 -9.43
CA PRO A 322 7.45 -10.74 -9.05
C PRO A 322 7.09 -11.01 -7.60
N ARG A 323 7.50 -10.13 -6.66
CA ARG A 323 7.16 -10.25 -5.24
C ARG A 323 5.70 -9.93 -4.96
N ASN A 324 5.11 -9.04 -5.75
CA ASN A 324 3.71 -8.66 -5.64
C ASN A 324 2.77 -9.63 -6.38
N ILE A 325 3.30 -10.64 -7.09
CA ILE A 325 2.49 -11.73 -7.66
C ILE A 325 1.97 -12.66 -6.54
N GLU A 326 2.73 -12.85 -5.48
CA GLU A 326 2.28 -13.60 -4.31
C GLU A 326 1.56 -12.66 -3.32
N LEU A 327 0.40 -13.11 -2.83
CA LEU A 327 -0.35 -12.43 -1.78
C LEU A 327 -0.09 -13.13 -0.45
N THR A 328 0.28 -12.36 0.58
CA THR A 328 0.34 -12.82 1.97
C THR A 328 -0.91 -12.42 2.75
N ALA A 329 -1.53 -11.30 2.37
CA ALA A 329 -2.71 -10.76 3.01
C ALA A 329 -3.55 -9.97 2.00
N ARG A 330 -4.87 -10.10 2.12
CA ARG A 330 -5.87 -9.29 1.40
C ARG A 330 -6.52 -8.29 2.36
N ASP A 331 -7.00 -7.17 1.83
CA ASP A 331 -7.79 -6.17 2.54
C ASP A 331 -7.14 -5.73 3.88
N ALA A 332 -5.81 -5.55 3.88
CA ALA A 332 -5.03 -5.40 5.10
C ALA A 332 -5.08 -3.97 5.66
N LYS A 333 -5.71 -3.78 6.82
CA LYS A 333 -5.87 -2.46 7.46
C LYS A 333 -5.15 -2.41 8.79
N ALA A 334 -4.73 -1.24 9.22
CA ALA A 334 -4.32 -1.01 10.60
C ALA A 334 -5.19 0.03 11.29
N GLN A 335 -5.42 -0.21 12.58
CA GLN A 335 -6.06 0.72 13.49
C GLN A 335 -5.17 0.93 14.71
N VAL A 336 -4.94 2.20 15.06
CA VAL A 336 -4.21 2.58 16.28
C VAL A 336 -5.18 3.26 17.23
N ALA A 337 -5.32 2.70 18.43
CA ALA A 337 -6.10 3.24 19.52
C ALA A 337 -5.17 3.89 20.55
N PHE A 338 -5.30 5.21 20.74
CA PHE A 338 -4.57 5.96 21.75
C PHE A 338 -5.40 6.10 23.03
N ASP A 339 -4.76 5.90 24.18
CA ASP A 339 -5.40 6.01 25.49
C ASP A 339 -5.68 7.48 25.84
N PRO A 340 -6.94 7.91 26.04
CA PRO A 340 -7.29 9.30 26.33
C PRO A 340 -6.78 9.79 27.69
N HIS A 341 -6.39 8.88 28.60
CA HIS A 341 -5.79 9.20 29.89
C HIS A 341 -4.31 9.57 29.78
N THR A 342 -3.63 9.19 28.70
CA THR A 342 -2.20 9.48 28.50
C THR A 342 -1.94 10.36 27.28
N VAL A 343 -2.82 10.35 26.29
CA VAL A 343 -2.70 11.11 25.04
C VAL A 343 -3.77 12.21 24.97
N THR A 344 -3.36 13.45 24.73
CA THR A 344 -4.30 14.54 24.50
C THR A 344 -4.67 14.69 23.04
N ASP A 345 -3.71 14.48 22.15
CA ASP A 345 -3.83 14.70 20.71
C ASP A 345 -2.80 13.87 19.94
N PHE A 346 -3.07 13.55 18.69
CA PHE A 346 -2.11 12.89 17.81
C PHE A 346 -2.34 13.28 16.35
N ARG A 347 -1.31 13.06 15.54
CA ARG A 347 -1.35 13.23 14.09
C ARG A 347 -0.63 12.09 13.39
N LEU A 348 -1.34 11.34 12.56
CA LEU A 348 -0.72 10.43 11.59
C LEU A 348 0.04 11.26 10.55
N ILE A 349 1.30 10.89 10.30
CA ILE A 349 2.17 11.57 9.36
C ILE A 349 2.05 10.86 8.01
N GLY A 350 1.33 11.49 7.08
CA GLY A 350 1.02 10.90 5.78
C GLY A 350 -0.30 10.12 5.77
N TYR A 351 -0.45 9.19 4.83
CA TYR A 351 -1.63 8.33 4.65
C TYR A 351 -2.93 9.14 4.44
N ASP A 352 -2.82 10.35 3.90
CA ASP A 352 -3.94 11.27 3.75
C ASP A 352 -5.00 10.71 2.77
N ASP A 353 -4.57 9.94 1.77
CA ASP A 353 -5.38 9.27 0.74
C ASP A 353 -5.81 7.84 1.11
N ARG A 354 -5.10 7.23 2.07
CA ARG A 354 -5.30 5.85 2.54
C ARG A 354 -6.11 5.76 3.85
N LYS A 355 -6.74 6.87 4.23
CA LYS A 355 -7.54 6.95 5.45
C LYS A 355 -8.82 6.12 5.29
N VAL A 356 -9.06 5.24 6.26
CA VAL A 356 -10.28 4.44 6.38
C VAL A 356 -11.09 4.97 7.55
N ALA A 357 -12.42 4.91 7.48
CA ALA A 357 -13.26 5.28 8.62
C ALA A 357 -13.02 4.30 9.79
N ASP A 358 -12.98 4.80 11.02
CA ASP A 358 -12.60 3.95 12.16
C ASP A 358 -13.61 2.81 12.43
N GLU A 359 -14.88 3.04 12.09
CA GLU A 359 -15.95 2.05 12.17
C GLU A 359 -15.82 0.94 11.10
N ASP A 360 -15.13 1.22 9.99
CA ASP A 360 -14.94 0.29 8.87
C ASP A 360 -13.72 -0.63 9.06
N PHE A 361 -13.00 -0.51 10.18
CA PHE A 361 -11.81 -1.33 10.44
C PHE A 361 -12.10 -2.84 10.34
N ARG A 362 -13.28 -3.29 10.79
CA ARG A 362 -13.73 -4.69 10.71
C ARG A 362 -14.76 -4.94 9.63
N ASP A 363 -15.00 -3.97 8.73
CA ASP A 363 -15.84 -4.18 7.56
C ASP A 363 -14.99 -4.73 6.41
N ASP A 364 -15.08 -6.04 6.18
CA ASP A 364 -14.33 -6.75 5.14
C ASP A 364 -14.79 -6.40 3.71
N ARG A 365 -15.81 -5.53 3.56
CA ARG A 365 -16.23 -4.97 2.26
C ARG A 365 -15.52 -3.68 1.89
N VAL A 366 -14.89 -3.04 2.87
CA VAL A 366 -14.06 -1.85 2.65
C VAL A 366 -12.66 -2.35 2.33
N ASP A 367 -12.09 -1.88 1.24
CA ASP A 367 -10.74 -2.28 0.84
C ASP A 367 -9.69 -1.76 1.85
N GLY A 368 -8.67 -2.58 2.10
CA GLY A 368 -7.52 -2.28 2.94
C GLY A 368 -6.18 -2.38 2.21
N GLY A 369 -6.17 -2.89 0.99
CA GLY A 369 -4.97 -3.11 0.19
C GLY A 369 -4.33 -4.48 0.38
N GLU A 370 -3.62 -4.89 -0.67
CA GLU A 370 -2.93 -6.16 -0.79
C GLU A 370 -1.50 -6.09 -0.26
N VAL A 371 -1.09 -7.11 0.49
CA VAL A 371 0.27 -7.20 1.00
C VAL A 371 0.94 -8.50 0.58
N GLY A 372 2.09 -8.38 -0.07
CA GLY A 372 2.93 -9.50 -0.49
C GLY A 372 3.94 -9.97 0.57
N PRO A 373 4.65 -11.08 0.28
CA PRO A 373 5.70 -11.60 1.16
C PRO A 373 6.85 -10.62 1.30
N GLY A 374 7.39 -10.52 2.52
CA GLY A 374 8.56 -9.72 2.81
C GLY A 374 8.29 -8.23 2.95
N HIS A 375 7.06 -7.79 2.74
CA HIS A 375 6.63 -6.40 2.81
C HIS A 375 6.74 -5.84 4.23
N THR A 376 7.00 -4.54 4.33
CA THR A 376 7.09 -3.80 5.59
C THR A 376 6.40 -2.47 5.47
N VAL A 377 5.52 -2.16 6.41
CA VAL A 377 4.79 -0.89 6.48
C VAL A 377 5.15 -0.17 7.77
N THR A 378 5.30 1.14 7.68
CA THR A 378 5.61 2.00 8.81
C THR A 378 4.62 3.15 8.84
N ALA A 379 3.85 3.25 9.92
CA ALA A 379 3.08 4.43 10.25
C ALA A 379 3.78 5.20 11.36
N LEU A 380 3.92 6.52 11.19
CA LEU A 380 4.55 7.41 12.16
C LEU A 380 3.54 8.44 12.64
N TYR A 381 3.48 8.64 13.95
CA TYR A 381 2.57 9.57 14.60
C TYR A 381 3.36 10.63 15.35
N ALA A 382 2.94 11.89 15.25
CA ALA A 382 3.27 12.90 16.25
C ALA A 382 2.20 12.81 17.36
N VAL A 383 2.60 12.50 18.59
CA VAL A 383 1.71 12.26 19.72
C VAL A 383 1.99 13.27 20.81
N HIS A 384 0.97 14.04 21.21
CA HIS A 384 1.03 14.94 22.35
C HIS A 384 0.52 14.21 23.59
N THR A 385 1.44 13.92 24.50
CA THR A 385 1.15 13.22 25.75
C THR A 385 0.72 14.19 26.83
N ARG A 386 -0.12 13.73 27.78
CA ARG A 386 -0.40 14.51 28.98
C ARG A 386 0.87 14.61 29.81
N HIS A 387 1.20 15.82 30.25
CA HIS A 387 2.39 16.05 31.07
C HIS A 387 2.44 15.12 32.29
N GLY A 388 3.52 14.35 32.39
CA GLY A 388 3.74 13.40 33.49
C GLY A 388 2.87 12.14 33.46
N ALA A 389 2.11 11.89 32.39
CA ALA A 389 1.30 10.69 32.25
C ALA A 389 2.12 9.41 32.32
N ARG A 390 1.51 8.38 32.91
CA ARG A 390 2.10 7.05 33.05
C ARG A 390 1.05 5.99 32.72
N GLY A 391 1.48 4.91 32.07
CA GLY A 391 0.65 3.76 31.77
C GLY A 391 0.55 3.53 30.27
N HIS A 392 -0.59 3.00 29.85
CA HIS A 392 -0.83 2.61 28.48
C HIS A 392 -0.85 3.84 27.57
N LEU A 393 -0.13 3.79 26.45
CA LEU A 393 -0.10 4.88 25.47
C LEU A 393 -0.98 4.54 24.26
N ALA A 394 -0.73 3.39 23.64
CA ALA A 394 -1.41 3.00 22.41
C ALA A 394 -1.44 1.49 22.22
N THR A 395 -2.49 1.01 21.54
CA THR A 395 -2.56 -0.32 20.94
C THR A 395 -2.70 -0.15 19.44
N ALA A 396 -1.79 -0.77 18.68
CA ALA A 396 -1.88 -0.85 17.22
C ALA A 396 -2.30 -2.28 16.84
N THR A 397 -3.32 -2.39 16.01
CA THR A 397 -3.85 -3.67 15.51
C THR A 397 -3.86 -3.66 14.00
N VAL A 398 -3.34 -4.70 13.37
CA VAL A 398 -3.51 -4.99 11.95
C VAL A 398 -4.57 -6.06 11.78
N ARG A 399 -5.47 -5.87 10.83
CA ARG A 399 -6.47 -6.84 10.37
C ARG A 399 -6.20 -7.18 8.91
N TRP A 400 -6.32 -8.44 8.53
CA TRP A 400 -6.22 -8.87 7.14
C TRP A 400 -7.06 -10.13 6.89
N LEU A 401 -7.35 -10.40 5.62
CA LEU A 401 -7.97 -11.65 5.19
C LEU A 401 -6.90 -12.61 4.64
N ASP A 402 -7.07 -13.90 4.94
CA ASP A 402 -6.26 -14.95 4.35
C ASP A 402 -6.44 -14.98 2.81
N PRO A 403 -5.35 -15.05 2.02
CA PRO A 403 -5.42 -14.97 0.56
C PRO A 403 -6.27 -16.04 -0.13
N GLU A 404 -6.42 -17.22 0.48
CA GLU A 404 -7.13 -18.37 -0.08
C GLU A 404 -8.56 -18.49 0.47
N THR A 405 -8.69 -18.48 1.79
CA THR A 405 -9.96 -18.73 2.50
C THR A 405 -10.79 -17.46 2.70
N ARG A 406 -10.14 -16.30 2.67
CA ARG A 406 -10.68 -14.99 3.09
C ARG A 406 -11.10 -14.94 4.56
N ASP A 407 -10.62 -15.86 5.39
CA ASP A 407 -10.87 -15.79 6.83
C ASP A 407 -10.13 -14.60 7.44
N PRO A 408 -10.77 -13.83 8.34
CA PRO A 408 -10.14 -12.66 8.94
C PRO A 408 -9.17 -13.02 10.07
N HIS A 409 -8.07 -12.29 10.13
CA HIS A 409 -7.03 -12.40 11.13
C HIS A 409 -6.67 -11.02 11.70
N GLU A 410 -6.28 -10.99 12.97
CA GLU A 410 -5.78 -9.78 13.64
C GLU A 410 -4.48 -10.07 14.40
N ALA A 411 -3.59 -9.08 14.43
CA ALA A 411 -2.40 -9.08 15.26
C ALA A 411 -2.21 -7.70 15.88
N SER A 412 -1.73 -7.64 17.11
CA SER A 412 -1.61 -6.37 17.85
C SER A 412 -0.24 -6.19 18.49
N GLY A 413 0.14 -4.93 18.66
CA GLY A 413 1.27 -4.49 19.46
C GLY A 413 0.84 -3.32 20.34
N ALA A 414 1.47 -3.17 21.50
CA ALA A 414 1.14 -2.12 22.45
C ALA A 414 2.38 -1.33 22.84
N LEU A 415 2.18 -0.07 23.21
CA LEU A 415 3.21 0.81 23.73
C LEU A 415 2.75 1.42 25.06
N GLU A 416 3.65 1.38 26.03
CA GLU A 416 3.50 2.04 27.32
C GLU A 416 4.32 3.34 27.32
N THR A 417 3.88 4.38 28.05
CA THR A 417 4.59 5.66 28.14
C THR A 417 6.04 5.52 28.62
N GLY A 418 6.34 4.48 29.41
CA GLY A 418 7.67 4.19 29.94
C GLY A 418 8.64 3.61 28.91
N ALA A 419 8.15 3.11 27.78
CA ALA A 419 8.96 2.57 26.70
C ALA A 419 9.41 3.64 25.68
N LEU A 420 8.89 4.88 25.80
CA LEU A 420 9.35 6.01 25.00
C LEU A 420 10.82 6.32 25.29
N ALA A 421 11.67 6.27 24.26
CA ALA A 421 13.06 6.69 24.38
C ALA A 421 13.14 8.17 24.79
N GLY A 422 14.15 8.50 25.60
CA GLY A 422 14.29 9.84 26.17
C GLY A 422 14.45 10.96 25.15
N SER A 423 14.98 10.67 23.96
CA SER A 423 15.03 11.59 22.82
C SER A 423 15.05 10.81 21.51
N VAL A 424 14.37 11.32 20.48
CA VAL A 424 14.46 10.82 19.09
C VAL A 424 15.92 10.61 18.69
N TRP A 425 16.80 11.55 19.03
CA TRP A 425 18.21 11.51 18.63
C TRP A 425 19.10 10.57 19.46
N ARG A 426 18.50 9.86 20.42
CA ARG A 426 19.14 8.77 21.18
C ARG A 426 18.41 7.43 20.97
N ALA A 427 17.36 7.41 20.15
CA ALA A 427 16.67 6.18 19.78
C ALA A 427 17.56 5.31 18.87
N SER A 428 17.06 4.13 18.48
CA SER A 428 17.80 3.25 17.57
C SER A 428 18.13 3.97 16.24
N PRO A 429 19.24 3.61 15.56
CA PRO A 429 19.58 4.21 14.28
C PRO A 429 18.45 4.15 13.25
N ARG A 430 17.71 3.04 13.19
CA ARG A 430 16.55 2.89 12.29
C ARG A 430 15.40 3.84 12.65
N PHE A 431 15.09 4.02 13.93
CA PHE A 431 14.11 5.01 14.38
C PHE A 431 14.53 6.44 13.99
N GLN A 432 15.82 6.75 14.14
CA GLN A 432 16.35 8.06 13.74
C GLN A 432 16.22 8.29 12.22
N VAL A 433 16.46 7.27 11.39
CA VAL A 433 16.24 7.36 9.94
C VAL A 433 14.76 7.65 9.63
N THR A 434 13.82 6.94 10.27
CA THR A 434 12.38 7.22 10.13
C THR A 434 12.06 8.68 10.48
N ALA A 435 12.58 9.18 11.60
CA ALA A 435 12.34 10.56 12.01
C ALA A 435 12.94 11.58 11.03
N VAL A 436 14.16 11.36 10.54
CA VAL A 436 14.80 12.23 9.54
C VAL A 436 14.01 12.26 8.24
N ALA A 437 13.56 11.11 7.74
CA ALA A 437 12.74 11.02 6.53
C ALA A 437 11.41 11.79 6.68
N ALA A 438 10.73 11.62 7.81
CA ALA A 438 9.47 12.32 8.11
C ALA A 438 9.65 13.85 8.23
N TYR A 439 10.66 14.31 8.98
CA TYR A 439 10.95 15.74 9.08
C TYR A 439 11.41 16.34 7.75
N PHE A 440 12.10 15.57 6.90
CA PHE A 440 12.48 16.03 5.58
C PHE A 440 11.26 16.19 4.67
N ALA A 441 10.35 15.21 4.63
CA ALA A 441 9.11 15.31 3.87
C ALA A 441 8.27 16.52 4.34
N ASP A 442 8.14 16.72 5.65
CA ASP A 442 7.44 17.87 6.24
C ASP A 442 8.06 19.20 5.78
N ALA A 443 9.39 19.31 5.78
CA ALA A 443 10.12 20.50 5.30
C ALA A 443 10.04 20.74 3.77
N LEU A 444 9.69 19.72 2.98
CA LEU A 444 9.39 19.91 1.55
C LEU A 444 7.93 20.35 1.34
N ARG A 445 7.02 20.06 2.29
CA ARG A 445 5.61 20.48 2.25
C ARG A 445 5.37 21.89 2.79
N THR A 446 6.23 22.40 3.68
CA THR A 446 6.07 23.72 4.30
C THR A 446 5.99 24.83 3.25
N GLY A 447 4.85 25.54 3.20
CA GLY A 447 4.54 26.58 2.22
C GLY A 447 3.22 26.34 1.45
N SER A 448 2.73 25.11 1.40
CA SER A 448 1.50 24.73 0.66
C SER A 448 0.42 24.06 1.51
N SER A 449 0.72 23.64 2.74
CA SER A 449 -0.24 22.96 3.62
C SER A 449 -0.67 23.86 4.77
N ASP A 450 -1.97 23.94 5.05
CA ASP A 450 -2.55 24.55 6.28
C ASP A 450 -2.15 23.82 7.58
N ARG A 451 -1.32 22.77 7.49
CA ARG A 451 -0.89 21.98 8.65
C ARG A 451 0.36 22.60 9.31
N PRO A 452 0.42 22.64 10.65
CA PRO A 452 1.61 23.08 11.36
C PRO A 452 2.78 22.10 11.12
N ALA A 453 4.01 22.61 11.15
CA ALA A 453 5.21 21.79 11.04
C ALA A 453 5.25 20.70 12.13
N LEU A 454 5.97 19.61 11.87
CA LEU A 454 6.16 18.54 12.85
C LEU A 454 6.89 19.06 14.11
N PRO A 455 6.45 18.65 15.30
CA PRO A 455 7.02 19.14 16.56
C PRO A 455 8.48 18.74 16.71
N GLY A 456 9.31 19.69 17.13
CA GLY A 456 10.75 19.50 17.33
C GLY A 456 11.57 19.24 16.05
N ALA A 457 11.07 19.64 14.87
CA ALA A 457 11.79 19.52 13.60
C ALA A 457 13.12 20.31 13.60
N PRO A 458 14.26 19.67 13.27
CA PRO A 458 15.53 20.38 13.05
C PRO A 458 15.52 21.18 11.73
N SER A 459 16.48 22.10 11.57
CA SER A 459 16.74 22.72 10.26
C SER A 459 17.23 21.70 9.23
N LEU A 460 17.08 22.00 7.93
CA LEU A 460 17.58 21.14 6.84
C LEU A 460 19.09 20.85 6.99
N THR A 461 19.90 21.84 7.36
CA THR A 461 21.32 21.64 7.66
C THR A 461 21.55 20.68 8.82
N GLY A 462 20.70 20.75 9.86
CA GLY A 462 20.72 19.81 10.98
C GLY A 462 20.32 18.40 10.57
N LEU A 463 19.26 18.25 9.76
CA LEU A 463 18.79 16.97 9.22
C LEU A 463 19.85 16.33 8.31
N ALA A 464 20.47 17.08 7.41
CA ALA A 464 21.54 16.59 6.53
C ALA A 464 22.72 16.02 7.32
N ARG A 465 23.16 16.72 8.37
CA ARG A 465 24.25 16.24 9.24
C ARG A 465 23.89 14.93 9.95
N ARG A 466 22.66 14.81 10.43
CA ARG A 466 22.16 13.60 11.08
C ARG A 466 22.07 12.44 10.10
N ALA A 467 21.48 12.66 8.93
CA ALA A 467 21.40 11.68 7.85
C ALA A 467 22.80 11.16 7.46
N ALA A 468 23.78 12.05 7.30
CA ALA A 468 25.15 11.66 6.98
C ALA A 468 25.80 10.78 8.08
N GLY A 469 25.59 11.13 9.36
CA GLY A 469 26.08 10.30 10.48
C GLY A 469 25.38 8.94 10.55
N LEU A 470 24.08 8.90 10.28
CA LEU A 470 23.30 7.66 10.21
C LEU A 470 23.78 6.78 9.05
N ALA A 471 24.04 7.35 7.86
CA ALA A 471 24.53 6.60 6.71
C ALA A 471 25.85 5.85 6.98
N VAL A 472 26.72 6.43 7.81
CA VAL A 472 27.95 5.75 8.28
C VAL A 472 27.60 4.66 9.29
N THR A 473 26.73 4.95 10.24
CA THR A 473 26.39 4.02 11.33
C THR A 473 25.61 2.80 10.86
N THR A 474 24.74 2.97 9.85
CA THR A 474 23.89 1.91 9.29
C THR A 474 24.53 1.23 8.07
N GLU A 475 25.66 1.76 7.57
CA GLU A 475 26.30 1.32 6.32
C GLU A 475 25.31 1.26 5.14
N ASP A 476 24.33 2.16 5.12
CA ASP A 476 23.18 2.11 4.22
C ASP A 476 23.29 3.17 3.13
N THR A 477 23.37 2.73 1.87
CA THR A 477 23.49 3.60 0.70
C THR A 477 22.24 4.45 0.48
N ASP A 478 21.06 3.95 0.84
CA ASP A 478 19.81 4.70 0.67
C ASP A 478 19.78 5.87 1.66
N VAL A 479 20.29 5.67 2.88
CA VAL A 479 20.43 6.73 3.90
C VAL A 479 21.48 7.77 3.49
N ARG A 480 22.53 7.36 2.75
CA ARG A 480 23.46 8.31 2.13
C ARG A 480 22.75 9.18 1.09
N GLY A 481 21.94 8.56 0.22
CA GLY A 481 21.10 9.28 -0.74
C GLY A 481 20.13 10.26 -0.07
N LEU A 482 19.57 9.91 1.10
CA LEU A 482 18.76 10.83 1.90
C LEU A 482 19.55 12.05 2.36
N ALA A 483 20.77 11.86 2.85
CA ALA A 483 21.63 12.97 3.26
C ALA A 483 21.94 13.92 2.09
N ASP A 484 22.13 13.38 0.88
CA ASP A 484 22.39 14.15 -0.34
C ASP A 484 21.16 14.95 -0.77
N ALA A 485 19.98 14.31 -0.77
CA ALA A 485 18.71 14.97 -1.08
C ALA A 485 18.41 16.13 -0.11
N ILE A 486 18.63 15.95 1.19
CA ILE A 486 18.42 17.01 2.18
C ILE A 486 19.38 18.19 1.93
N ARG A 487 20.64 17.92 1.55
CA ARG A 487 21.62 18.97 1.21
C ARG A 487 21.19 19.75 -0.03
N GLN A 488 20.75 19.05 -1.07
CA GLN A 488 20.25 19.66 -2.30
C GLN A 488 19.05 20.57 -2.00
N ALA A 489 18.09 20.10 -1.21
CA ALA A 489 16.93 20.90 -0.79
C ALA A 489 17.30 22.18 -0.03
N GLY A 490 18.40 22.17 0.73
CA GLY A 490 18.92 23.36 1.40
C GLY A 490 19.60 24.37 0.47
N GLY A 491 20.00 23.96 -0.73
CA GLY A 491 20.65 24.81 -1.73
C GLY A 491 19.74 25.30 -2.86
N THR A 492 18.56 24.70 -3.04
CA THR A 492 17.53 25.17 -3.97
C THR A 492 16.75 26.33 -3.35
N GLU A 493 16.93 27.56 -3.87
CA GLU A 493 16.05 28.68 -3.51
C GLU A 493 14.64 28.47 -4.06
N PRO A 494 13.58 28.91 -3.36
CA PRO A 494 12.24 28.92 -3.92
C PRO A 494 12.23 29.83 -5.16
N VAL A 495 11.83 29.29 -6.30
CA VAL A 495 11.51 30.11 -7.48
C VAL A 495 10.22 30.85 -7.14
N GLU A 496 10.29 32.18 -7.04
CA GLU A 496 9.14 33.08 -6.77
C GLU A 496 8.00 32.94 -7.78
#